data_AF-A0A7S0ATT2-F1
#
_entry.id   AF-A0A7S0ATT2-F1
#
_cell.length_a   1.000
_cell.length_b   1.000
_cell.length_c   1.000
_cell.angle_alpha   90.00
_cell.angle_beta   90.00
_cell.angle_gamma   90.00
#
_symmetry.space_group_name_H-M   'P 1'
#
loop_
_entity.id
_entity.type
_entity.pdbx_description
1 polymer ?
#
loop_
_entity_poly.entity_id
_entity_poly.type
_entity_poly.pdbx_seq_one_letter_code
_entity_poly.pdbx_strand_id
1 'polypeptide(L)'
;GRSYNADPHPGNVLIMDDGRLALLDYGMVGKLSQSDRQAVAETIVALSKRDKAETARVYRENGYRAAFRDGTREADDATLHRFASFHLDRIDLSPLTLDSGETVDTLELLRSTREKAVPKFVEEGRRLGGLLMGVSAQAARPISLSKEWLPIAERVLRERK
;
A
#
# COMPACT_ATOMS: atom_id res chain seq x y z
N GLY A 1 -2.67 3.69 -39.11
CA GLY A 1 -2.44 2.32 -38.61
C GLY A 1 -2.58 2.34 -37.11
N ARG A 2 -3.25 1.32 -36.55
CA ARG A 2 -3.54 1.11 -35.12
C ARG A 2 -2.25 1.16 -34.24
N SER A 3 -2.35 1.69 -33.02
CA SER A 3 -2.30 0.92 -31.75
C SER A 3 -1.91 1.76 -30.51
N TYR A 4 -2.54 1.39 -29.38
CA TYR A 4 -2.52 1.95 -28.01
C TYR A 4 -1.27 1.59 -27.16
N ASN A 5 -1.04 2.30 -26.03
CA ASN A 5 -0.76 1.75 -24.68
C ASN A 5 -0.69 2.92 -23.65
N ALA A 6 -1.50 3.09 -22.60
CA ALA A 6 -1.98 2.21 -21.53
C ALA A 6 -0.91 1.70 -20.53
N ASP A 7 0.20 2.43 -20.37
CA ASP A 7 1.22 2.17 -19.33
C ASP A 7 1.71 3.49 -18.69
N PRO A 8 1.87 3.58 -17.34
CA PRO A 8 2.48 4.75 -16.71
C PRO A 8 3.98 4.75 -17.03
N HIS A 9 4.41 5.71 -17.85
CA HIS A 9 5.79 5.79 -18.33
C HIS A 9 6.81 6.10 -17.20
N PRO A 10 8.06 5.61 -17.29
CA PRO A 10 9.19 5.93 -16.40
C PRO A 10 9.61 7.42 -16.34
N GLY A 11 8.90 8.32 -17.03
CA GLY A 11 9.24 9.75 -17.12
C GLY A 11 8.99 10.56 -15.84
N ASN A 12 8.41 9.94 -14.80
CA ASN A 12 7.87 10.65 -13.62
C ASN A 12 8.72 10.47 -12.37
N VAL A 13 9.88 9.83 -12.49
CA VAL A 13 10.85 9.57 -11.42
C VAL A 13 12.22 9.99 -11.93
N LEU A 14 12.73 11.13 -11.46
CA LEU A 14 14.15 11.46 -11.60
C LEU A 14 14.89 11.04 -10.34
N ILE A 15 15.95 10.26 -10.50
CA ILE A 15 16.94 10.06 -9.45
C ILE A 15 17.87 11.26 -9.54
N MET A 16 17.88 12.08 -8.50
CA MET A 16 18.78 13.23 -8.36
C MET A 16 20.19 12.73 -8.05
N ASP A 17 21.21 13.52 -8.38
CA ASP A 17 22.63 13.17 -8.23
C ASP A 17 23.06 12.89 -6.77
N ASP A 18 22.23 13.24 -5.79
CA ASP A 18 22.42 12.96 -4.36
C ASP A 18 21.64 11.72 -3.85
N GLY A 19 21.04 10.95 -4.75
CA GLY A 19 20.29 9.75 -4.44
C GLY A 19 18.84 9.99 -4.01
N ARG A 20 18.35 11.25 -4.01
CA ARG A 20 16.94 11.54 -3.76
C ARG A 20 16.08 11.26 -4.99
N LEU A 21 14.86 10.81 -4.75
CA LEU A 21 13.84 10.62 -5.78
C LEU A 21 13.05 11.93 -5.95
N ALA A 22 13.11 12.54 -7.14
CA ALA A 22 12.22 13.61 -7.55
C ALA A 22 11.04 13.01 -8.33
N LEU A 23 9.85 13.03 -7.72
CA LEU A 23 8.60 12.66 -8.38
C LEU A 23 8.17 13.84 -9.26
N LEU A 24 8.33 13.71 -10.58
CA LEU A 24 8.21 14.82 -11.53
C LEU A 24 6.85 14.94 -12.21
N ASP A 25 5.88 14.10 -11.86
CA ASP A 25 4.54 14.20 -12.43
C ASP A 25 3.46 14.12 -11.37
N TYR A 26 2.97 15.32 -11.03
CA TYR A 26 1.75 15.52 -10.27
C TYR A 26 0.51 15.51 -11.18
N GLY A 27 0.61 15.06 -12.44
CA GLY A 27 -0.53 14.97 -13.38
C GLY A 27 -1.68 14.04 -12.96
N MET A 28 -1.47 13.20 -11.94
CA MET A 28 -2.47 12.29 -11.36
C MET A 28 -2.86 12.60 -9.90
N VAL A 29 -2.42 13.74 -9.34
CA VAL A 29 -2.80 14.12 -7.99
C VAL A 29 -4.13 14.84 -8.02
N GLY A 30 -5.21 14.04 -8.02
CA GLY A 30 -6.40 14.49 -7.32
C GLY A 30 -5.98 14.86 -5.90
N LYS A 31 -6.37 16.03 -5.39
CA LYS A 31 -6.02 16.42 -4.02
C LYS A 31 -6.51 15.31 -3.07
N LEU A 32 -5.58 14.56 -2.45
CA LEU A 32 -5.90 13.73 -1.29
C LEU A 32 -6.55 14.64 -0.24
N SER A 33 -7.71 14.24 0.27
CA SER A 33 -8.35 14.98 1.34
C SER A 33 -7.47 14.95 2.61
N GLN A 34 -7.77 15.80 3.58
CA GLN A 34 -7.06 15.74 4.86
C GLN A 34 -7.23 14.37 5.53
N SER A 35 -8.43 13.78 5.44
CA SER A 35 -8.71 12.42 5.93
C SER A 35 -7.92 11.35 5.18
N ASP A 36 -7.77 11.45 3.86
CA ASP A 36 -6.97 10.48 3.11
C ASP A 36 -5.49 10.55 3.50
N ARG A 37 -4.93 11.76 3.64
CA ARG A 37 -3.54 11.94 4.10
C ARG A 37 -3.33 11.36 5.49
N GLN A 38 -4.32 11.53 6.37
CA GLN A 38 -4.29 10.93 7.70
C GLN A 38 -4.34 9.40 7.63
N ALA A 39 -5.24 8.82 6.81
CA ALA A 39 -5.34 7.37 6.64
C ALA A 39 -4.03 6.76 6.12
N VAL A 40 -3.36 7.43 5.17
CA VAL A 40 -2.02 7.01 4.71
C VAL A 40 -1.02 7.05 5.87
N ALA A 41 -0.97 8.15 6.63
CA ALA A 41 -0.02 8.29 7.73
C ALA A 41 -0.26 7.26 8.86
N GLU A 42 -1.51 7.02 9.25
CA GLU A 42 -1.88 5.99 10.23
C GLU A 42 -1.48 4.60 9.75
N THR A 43 -1.77 4.29 8.47
CA THR A 43 -1.36 3.01 7.87
C THR A 43 0.16 2.83 7.90
N ILE A 44 0.93 3.86 7.53
CA ILE A 44 2.40 3.82 7.54
C ILE A 44 2.93 3.56 8.95
N VAL A 45 2.40 4.24 9.96
CA VAL A 45 2.79 4.01 11.36
C VAL A 45 2.46 2.58 11.79
N ALA A 46 1.26 2.08 11.48
CA ALA A 46 0.84 0.72 11.83
C ALA A 46 1.71 -0.35 11.16
N LEU A 47 2.01 -0.20 9.86
CA LEU A 47 2.88 -1.09 9.10
C LEU A 47 4.31 -1.09 9.66
N SER A 48 4.86 0.07 10.01
CA SER A 48 6.21 0.19 10.58
C SER A 48 6.36 -0.59 11.89
N LYS A 49 5.27 -0.69 12.65
CA LYS A 49 5.16 -1.42 13.93
C LYS A 49 4.73 -2.88 13.76
N ARG A 50 4.41 -3.31 12.53
CA ARG A 50 3.80 -4.61 12.22
C ARG A 50 2.50 -4.86 13.00
N ASP A 51 1.75 -3.79 13.26
CA ASP A 51 0.50 -3.85 14.00
C ASP A 51 -0.64 -4.21 13.06
N LYS A 52 -0.99 -5.50 13.04
CA LYS A 52 -2.03 -6.05 12.15
C LYS A 52 -3.41 -5.47 12.47
N ALA A 53 -3.75 -5.43 13.76
CA ALA A 53 -5.05 -4.97 14.23
C ALA A 53 -5.25 -3.49 13.88
N GLU A 54 -4.24 -2.66 14.13
CA GLU A 54 -4.32 -1.23 13.79
C GLU A 54 -4.37 -1.00 12.28
N THR A 55 -3.58 -1.75 11.50
CA THR A 55 -3.60 -1.66 10.03
C THR A 55 -4.99 -2.00 9.49
N ALA A 56 -5.57 -3.11 9.99
CA ALA A 56 -6.90 -3.57 9.62
C ALA A 56 -7.99 -2.57 10.04
N ARG A 57 -7.88 -1.99 11.24
CA ARG A 57 -8.77 -0.92 11.74
C ARG A 57 -8.78 0.27 10.80
N VAL A 58 -7.62 0.83 10.47
CA VAL A 58 -7.50 1.99 9.56
C VAL A 58 -8.12 1.69 8.20
N TYR A 59 -7.85 0.51 7.63
CA TYR A 59 -8.44 0.10 6.36
C TYR A 59 -9.97 0.02 6.43
N ARG A 60 -10.53 -0.66 7.44
CA ARG A 60 -11.98 -0.83 7.58
C ARG A 60 -12.70 0.49 7.84
N GLU A 61 -12.17 1.33 8.73
CA GLU A 61 -12.75 2.64 9.06
C GLU A 61 -12.77 3.58 7.85
N ASN A 62 -11.75 3.52 7.01
CA ASN A 62 -11.67 4.30 5.78
C ASN A 62 -12.36 3.62 4.58
N GLY A 63 -13.18 2.59 4.81
CA GLY A 63 -14.07 2.03 3.79
C GLY A 63 -13.48 0.91 2.92
N TYR A 64 -12.26 0.44 3.20
CA TYR A 64 -11.72 -0.72 2.50
C TYR A 64 -12.47 -1.99 2.90
N ARG A 65 -12.89 -2.79 1.91
CA ARG A 65 -13.58 -4.07 2.12
C ARG A 65 -12.98 -5.11 1.18
N ALA A 66 -12.63 -6.27 1.73
CA ALA A 66 -12.20 -7.43 0.97
C ALA A 66 -12.81 -8.69 1.55
N ALA A 67 -13.00 -9.71 0.71
CA ALA A 67 -13.53 -11.01 1.12
C ALA A 67 -12.90 -12.11 0.28
N PHE A 68 -12.88 -13.33 0.81
CA PHE A 68 -12.47 -14.51 0.05
C PHE A 68 -13.49 -14.79 -1.07
N ARG A 69 -13.04 -15.43 -2.16
CA ARG A 69 -13.80 -15.65 -3.40
C ARG A 69 -15.05 -16.51 -3.22
N ASP A 70 -15.05 -17.38 -2.23
CA ASP A 70 -16.24 -18.13 -1.83
C ASP A 70 -17.35 -17.20 -1.30
N GLY A 71 -17.04 -15.92 -1.06
CA GLY A 71 -17.96 -14.90 -0.58
C GLY A 71 -18.38 -15.09 0.88
N THR A 72 -17.86 -16.13 1.54
CA THR A 72 -18.34 -16.61 2.83
C THR A 72 -17.71 -15.87 4.01
N ARG A 73 -16.49 -15.36 3.85
CA ARG A 73 -15.78 -14.65 4.92
C ARG A 73 -15.13 -13.35 4.45
N GLU A 74 -15.20 -12.32 5.29
CA GLU A 74 -14.42 -11.11 5.12
C GLU A 74 -12.93 -11.37 5.35
N ALA A 75 -12.08 -10.53 4.76
CA ALA A 75 -10.66 -10.55 5.03
C ALA A 75 -10.38 -10.23 6.51
N ASP A 76 -9.62 -11.10 7.16
CA ASP A 76 -9.18 -10.96 8.54
C ASP A 76 -8.04 -9.94 8.69
N ASP A 77 -7.57 -9.70 9.90
CA ASP A 77 -6.58 -8.65 10.17
C ASP A 77 -5.23 -8.99 9.54
N ALA A 78 -4.82 -10.26 9.60
CA ALA A 78 -3.63 -10.76 8.91
C ALA A 78 -3.68 -10.49 7.40
N THR A 79 -4.82 -10.77 6.76
CA THR A 79 -5.02 -10.56 5.32
C THR A 79 -4.99 -9.07 4.98
N LEU A 80 -5.73 -8.24 5.72
CA LEU A 80 -5.74 -6.80 5.48
C LEU A 80 -4.36 -6.16 5.69
N HIS A 81 -3.62 -6.60 6.72
CA HIS A 81 -2.25 -6.15 6.93
C HIS A 81 -1.32 -6.54 5.77
N ARG A 82 -1.44 -7.77 5.25
CA ARG A 82 -0.67 -8.22 4.08
C ARG A 82 -0.97 -7.37 2.84
N PHE A 83 -2.24 -7.07 2.59
CA PHE A 83 -2.65 -6.20 1.49
C PHE A 83 -2.11 -4.78 1.66
N ALA A 84 -2.21 -4.21 2.85
CA ALA A 84 -1.65 -2.90 3.15
C ALA A 84 -0.14 -2.85 2.94
N SER A 85 0.60 -3.92 3.28
CA SER A 85 2.03 -4.04 2.96
C SER A 85 2.28 -3.96 1.45
N PHE A 86 1.50 -4.70 0.65
CA PHE A 86 1.60 -4.63 -0.82
C PHE A 86 1.23 -3.26 -1.40
N HIS A 87 0.35 -2.52 -0.73
CA HIS A 87 -0.03 -1.20 -1.18
C HIS A 87 1.02 -0.13 -0.81
N LEU A 88 1.60 -0.21 0.40
CA LEU A 88 2.26 0.93 1.03
C LEU A 88 3.58 0.63 1.77
N ASP A 89 4.11 -0.60 1.75
CA ASP A 89 5.40 -0.91 2.41
C ASP A 89 6.38 -1.66 1.51
N ARG A 90 6.08 -2.94 1.25
CA ARG A 90 6.97 -3.86 0.55
C ARG A 90 6.18 -5.03 -0.05
N ILE A 91 6.77 -5.65 -1.06
CA ILE A 91 6.34 -6.96 -1.55
C ILE A 91 6.88 -8.01 -0.57
N ASP A 92 5.98 -8.68 0.14
CA ASP A 92 6.29 -9.84 0.96
C ASP A 92 5.44 -11.01 0.47
N LEU A 93 6.07 -12.06 -0.03
CA LEU A 93 5.40 -13.27 -0.54
C LEU A 93 5.59 -14.48 0.37
N SER A 94 6.11 -14.30 1.60
CA SER A 94 6.18 -15.38 2.57
C SER A 94 4.79 -15.97 2.82
N PRO A 95 4.67 -17.24 3.23
CA PRO A 95 3.41 -17.77 3.74
C PRO A 95 2.83 -16.86 4.84
N LEU A 96 1.51 -16.75 4.88
CA LEU A 96 0.79 -15.93 5.85
C LEU A 96 -0.02 -16.83 6.78
N THR A 97 0.16 -16.65 8.08
CA THR A 97 -0.76 -17.22 9.08
C THR A 97 -1.94 -16.26 9.28
N LEU A 98 -3.13 -16.76 8.95
CA LEU A 98 -4.42 -16.12 9.15
C LEU A 98 -4.77 -16.06 10.64
N ASP A 99 -5.77 -15.26 11.00
CA ASP A 99 -6.23 -15.12 12.39
C ASP A 99 -6.86 -16.42 12.91
N SER A 100 -7.32 -17.30 12.00
CA SER A 100 -7.76 -18.66 12.31
C SER A 100 -6.62 -19.61 12.74
N GLY A 101 -5.36 -19.22 12.55
CA GLY A 101 -4.17 -20.06 12.73
C GLY A 101 -3.78 -20.86 11.49
N GLU A 102 -4.62 -20.87 10.44
CA GLU A 102 -4.29 -21.49 9.16
C GLU A 102 -3.14 -20.74 8.46
N THR A 103 -2.18 -21.47 7.89
CA THR A 103 -1.12 -20.87 7.08
C THR A 103 -1.39 -21.10 5.61
N VAL A 104 -1.42 -20.02 4.83
CA VAL A 104 -1.75 -20.03 3.41
C VAL A 104 -0.57 -19.51 2.58
N ASP A 105 -0.46 -19.99 1.34
CA ASP A 105 0.42 -19.37 0.35
C ASP A 105 -0.09 -17.97 0.00
N THR A 106 0.81 -16.99 -0.02
CA THR A 106 0.41 -15.59 -0.23
C THR A 106 -0.06 -15.33 -1.66
N LEU A 107 0.48 -15.99 -2.68
CA LEU A 107 -0.02 -15.83 -4.05
C LEU A 107 -1.40 -16.46 -4.21
N GLU A 108 -1.65 -17.59 -3.57
CA GLU A 108 -2.99 -18.19 -3.50
C GLU A 108 -3.98 -17.30 -2.75
N LEU A 109 -3.59 -16.72 -1.61
CA LEU A 109 -4.39 -15.76 -0.87
C LEU A 109 -4.79 -14.56 -1.74
N LEU A 110 -3.82 -13.95 -2.43
CA LEU A 110 -4.06 -12.83 -3.34
C LEU A 110 -5.02 -13.19 -4.47
N ARG A 111 -4.87 -14.39 -5.05
CA ARG A 111 -5.77 -14.88 -6.12
C ARG A 111 -7.16 -15.18 -5.60
N SER A 112 -7.28 -15.70 -4.39
CA SER A 112 -8.54 -16.13 -3.77
C SER A 112 -9.26 -15.01 -3.03
N THR A 113 -8.68 -13.82 -2.89
CA THR A 113 -9.31 -12.66 -2.25
C THR A 113 -9.81 -11.67 -3.29
N ARG A 114 -10.97 -11.07 -3.04
CA ARG A 114 -11.58 -10.04 -3.88
C ARG A 114 -11.78 -8.76 -3.07
N GLU A 115 -11.26 -7.65 -3.57
CA GLU A 115 -11.60 -6.32 -3.09
C GLU A 115 -13.07 -6.01 -3.46
N LYS A 116 -13.89 -5.72 -2.46
CA LYS A 116 -15.30 -5.32 -2.60
C LYS A 116 -15.45 -3.80 -2.65
N ALA A 117 -14.61 -3.07 -1.93
CA ALA A 117 -14.56 -1.61 -1.94
C ALA A 117 -13.12 -1.15 -1.67
N VAL A 118 -12.62 -0.23 -2.49
CA VAL A 118 -11.27 0.32 -2.39
C VAL A 118 -11.39 1.84 -2.26
N PRO A 119 -11.03 2.43 -1.12
CA PRO A 119 -11.11 3.87 -0.92
C PRO A 119 -9.96 4.58 -1.64
N LYS A 120 -10.17 5.86 -1.91
CA LYS A 120 -9.27 6.70 -2.71
C LYS A 120 -7.82 6.69 -2.21
N PHE A 121 -7.59 6.76 -0.90
CA PHE A 121 -6.23 6.73 -0.34
C PHE A 121 -5.47 5.43 -0.67
N VAL A 122 -6.17 4.29 -0.77
CA VAL A 122 -5.57 3.01 -1.18
C VAL A 122 -5.34 3.00 -2.68
N GLU A 123 -6.29 3.50 -3.49
CA GLU A 123 -6.12 3.60 -4.94
C GLU A 123 -4.93 4.44 -5.36
N GLU A 124 -4.76 5.61 -4.73
CA GLU A 124 -3.65 6.52 -5.01
C GLU A 124 -2.35 6.01 -4.36
N GLY A 125 -2.44 5.57 -3.11
CA GLY A 125 -1.31 5.05 -2.35
C GLY A 125 -0.64 3.85 -3.02
N ARG A 126 -1.42 2.86 -3.48
CA ARG A 126 -0.87 1.63 -4.11
C ARG A 126 -0.20 1.88 -5.46
N ARG A 127 -0.57 2.95 -6.18
CA ARG A 127 0.09 3.31 -7.44
C ARG A 127 1.50 3.83 -7.20
N LEU A 128 1.63 4.77 -6.27
CA LEU A 128 2.94 5.30 -5.89
C LEU A 128 3.78 4.23 -5.18
N GLY A 129 3.21 3.53 -4.20
CA GLY A 129 3.88 2.46 -3.48
C GLY A 129 4.37 1.36 -4.44
N GLY A 130 3.50 0.90 -5.35
CA GLY A 130 3.82 -0.06 -6.40
C GLY A 130 5.00 0.36 -7.28
N LEU A 131 5.00 1.61 -7.76
CA LEU A 131 6.08 2.17 -8.57
C LEU A 131 7.41 2.17 -7.80
N LEU A 132 7.41 2.67 -6.56
CA LEU A 132 8.63 2.76 -5.75
C LEU A 132 9.17 1.39 -5.38
N MET A 133 8.30 0.46 -4.98
CA MET A 133 8.70 -0.93 -4.73
C MET A 133 9.29 -1.56 -6.00
N GLY A 134 8.66 -1.37 -7.16
CA GLY A 134 9.14 -1.90 -8.44
C GLY A 134 10.49 -1.33 -8.86
N VAL A 135 10.71 -0.02 -8.73
CA VAL A 135 12.01 0.61 -9.01
C VAL A 135 13.07 0.11 -8.03
N SER A 136 12.73 0.02 -6.73
CA SER A 136 13.66 -0.47 -5.71
C SER A 136 14.09 -1.93 -5.96
N ALA A 137 13.16 -2.77 -6.43
CA ALA A 137 13.45 -4.16 -6.79
C ALA A 137 14.36 -4.25 -8.02
N GLN A 138 14.11 -3.45 -9.07
CA GLN A 138 14.96 -3.39 -10.27
C GLN A 138 16.39 -2.91 -9.96
N ALA A 139 16.52 -1.99 -8.99
CA ALA A 139 17.80 -1.52 -8.51
C ALA A 139 18.52 -2.51 -7.55
N ALA A 140 17.94 -3.71 -7.33
CA ALA A 140 18.41 -4.69 -6.34
C ALA A 140 18.56 -4.11 -4.92
N ARG A 141 17.73 -3.13 -4.57
CA ARG A 141 17.70 -2.44 -3.27
C ARG A 141 16.27 -2.42 -2.73
N PRO A 142 15.72 -3.57 -2.30
CA PRO A 142 14.38 -3.59 -1.75
C PRO A 142 14.31 -2.71 -0.50
N ILE A 143 13.40 -1.74 -0.51
CA ILE A 143 13.16 -0.83 0.62
C ILE A 143 11.84 -1.16 1.32
N SER A 144 11.72 -0.68 2.55
CA SER A 144 10.46 -0.69 3.29
C SER A 144 9.94 0.73 3.32
N LEU A 145 8.94 1.04 2.49
CA LEU A 145 8.40 2.40 2.39
C LEU A 145 7.85 2.88 3.74
N SER A 146 7.26 1.99 4.54
CA SER A 146 6.76 2.36 5.87
C SER A 146 7.86 2.79 6.83
N LYS A 147 9.08 2.25 6.69
CA LYS A 147 10.24 2.70 7.49
C LYS A 147 10.78 4.03 6.99
N GLU A 148 10.93 4.19 5.68
CA GLU A 148 11.43 5.43 5.08
C GLU A 148 10.50 6.62 5.34
N TRP A 149 9.18 6.38 5.34
CA TRP A 149 8.17 7.43 5.49
C TRP A 149 7.68 7.63 6.92
N LEU A 150 8.11 6.81 7.88
CA LEU A 150 7.69 6.90 9.28
C LEU A 150 7.85 8.33 9.86
N PRO A 151 9.00 9.03 9.71
CA PRO A 151 9.17 10.36 10.29
C PRO A 151 8.19 11.41 9.70
N ILE A 152 7.80 11.23 8.43
CA ILE A 152 6.85 12.10 7.74
C ILE A 152 5.43 11.80 8.23
N ALA A 153 5.06 10.52 8.29
CA ALA A 153 3.76 10.07 8.77
C ALA A 153 3.51 10.55 10.21
N GLU A 154 4.48 10.39 11.12
CA GLU A 154 4.35 10.88 12.48
C GLU A 154 4.19 12.41 12.56
N ARG A 155 4.83 13.17 11.66
CA ARG A 155 4.67 14.62 11.60
C ARG A 155 3.24 15.01 11.22
N VAL A 156 2.70 14.37 10.18
CA VAL A 156 1.31 14.57 9.75
C VAL A 156 0.33 14.29 10.89
N LEU A 157 0.57 13.25 11.69
CA LEU A 157 -0.30 12.91 12.83
C LEU A 157 -0.12 13.83 14.04
N ARG A 158 1.04 14.49 14.20
CA ARG A 158 1.27 15.48 15.26
C ARG A 158 0.61 16.82 14.95
N GLU A 159 0.67 17.28 13.70
CA GLU A 159 0.07 18.55 13.24
C GLU A 159 -1.48 18.54 13.28
N ARG A 160 -2.08 17.39 13.63
CA ARG A 160 -3.51 17.22 13.87
C ARG A 160 -3.93 17.61 15.30
N LYS A 161 -3.01 17.56 16.28
CA LYS A 161 -3.29 17.89 17.69
C LYS A 161 -3.20 19.39 17.93
#